data_AF-A0A350P3Q5-F1
#
_entry.id   AF-A0A350P3Q5-F1
#
_cell.length_a   1.000
_cell.length_b   1.000
_cell.length_c   1.000
_cell.angle_alpha   90.00
_cell.angle_beta   90.00
_cell.angle_gamma   90.00
#
_symmetry.space_group_name_H-M   'P 1'
#
loop_
_entity.id
_entity.type
_entity.pdbx_description
1 polymer ?
#
loop_
_entity_poly.entity_id
_entity_poly.type
_entity_poly.pdbx_seq_one_letter_code
_entity_poly.pdbx_strand_id
1 'polypeptide(L)'
;FVAGVVGEYLPVVFIVPMLFVAGAVMSFTTGTSWGTFAILIPIGVPLIQTLGLPPSLVVAAILGGGIFGDHCSPISDTTAVSSLAAGCDVLTHVKTQFPYALLAGGLTLVAYFIASLVMIG
;
A
#
# COMPACT_ATOMS: atom_id res chain seq x y z
N PHE A 1 1.88 -17.48 -12.44
CA PHE A 1 3.31 -17.13 -12.62
C PHE A 1 3.85 -16.40 -11.40
N VAL A 2 3.48 -15.13 -11.14
CA VAL A 2 4.00 -14.33 -10.00
C VAL A 2 3.89 -15.05 -8.66
N ALA A 3 2.74 -15.65 -8.36
CA ALA A 3 2.56 -16.35 -7.09
C ALA A 3 3.46 -17.58 -6.91
N GLY A 4 3.81 -18.28 -8.00
CA GLY A 4 4.75 -19.41 -7.96
C GLY A 4 6.16 -18.94 -7.65
N VAL A 5 6.62 -17.88 -8.33
CA VAL A 5 7.95 -17.29 -8.07
C VAL A 5 8.05 -16.77 -6.64
N VAL A 6 7.05 -16.02 -6.15
CA VAL A 6 7.08 -15.48 -4.80
C VAL A 6 7.09 -16.59 -3.73
N GLY A 7 6.31 -17.65 -3.92
CA GLY A 7 6.26 -18.78 -2.98
C GLY A 7 7.56 -19.57 -2.88
N GLU A 8 8.38 -19.59 -3.94
CA GLU A 8 9.68 -20.30 -3.95
C GLU A 8 10.80 -19.50 -3.30
N TYR A 9 10.80 -18.16 -3.45
CA TYR A 9 11.95 -17.32 -3.07
C TYR A 9 11.71 -16.44 -1.85
N LEU A 10 10.46 -16.24 -1.41
CA LEU A 10 10.13 -15.34 -0.31
C LEU A 10 9.40 -16.07 0.82
N PRO A 11 9.83 -15.91 2.08
CA PRO A 11 9.03 -16.39 3.21
C PRO A 11 7.65 -15.73 3.18
N VAL A 12 6.61 -16.54 3.31
CA VAL A 12 5.20 -16.14 3.13
C VAL A 12 4.81 -14.96 4.03
N VAL A 13 5.45 -14.85 5.20
CA VAL A 13 5.28 -13.75 6.16
C VAL A 13 5.61 -12.37 5.58
N PHE A 14 6.53 -12.27 4.61
CA PHE A 14 6.91 -10.98 4.02
C PHE A 14 5.98 -10.52 2.89
N ILE A 15 5.10 -11.39 2.37
CA ILE A 15 4.29 -11.07 1.20
C ILE A 15 3.37 -9.87 1.46
N VAL A 16 2.67 -9.86 2.59
CA VAL A 16 1.69 -8.80 2.93
C VAL A 16 2.39 -7.45 3.18
N PRO A 17 3.43 -7.33 4.02
CA PRO A 17 4.21 -6.10 4.14
C PRO A 17 4.73 -5.57 2.80
N MET A 18 5.22 -6.46 1.94
CA MET A 18 5.75 -6.07 0.62
C MET A 18 4.66 -5.60 -0.34
N LEU A 19 3.44 -6.16 -0.27
CA LEU A 19 2.31 -5.66 -1.04
C LEU A 19 1.89 -4.25 -0.61
N PHE A 20 1.93 -3.95 0.69
CA PHE A 20 1.71 -2.59 1.19
C PHE A 20 2.76 -1.62 0.63
N VAL A 21 4.05 -1.97 0.71
CA VAL A 21 5.15 -1.13 0.20
C VAL A 21 5.04 -0.95 -1.32
N ALA A 22 4.75 -2.03 -2.07
CA ALA A 22 4.57 -1.96 -3.52
C ALA A 22 3.40 -1.04 -3.90
N GLY A 23 2.27 -1.14 -3.18
CA GLY A 23 1.13 -0.24 -3.36
C GLY A 23 1.46 1.21 -3.04
N ALA A 24 2.15 1.43 -1.92
CA ALA A 24 2.60 2.75 -1.49
C ALA A 24 3.49 3.43 -2.54
N VAL A 25 4.52 2.74 -3.01
CA VAL A 25 5.45 3.29 -4.01
C VAL A 25 4.73 3.51 -5.34
N MET A 26 3.98 2.52 -5.83
CA MET A 26 3.24 2.64 -7.08
C MET A 26 2.28 3.83 -7.04
N SER A 27 1.44 3.92 -6.00
CA SER A 27 0.45 4.98 -5.89
C SER A 27 1.06 6.35 -5.64
N PHE A 28 2.15 6.43 -4.90
CA PHE A 28 2.91 7.69 -4.76
C PHE A 28 3.41 8.20 -6.11
N THR A 29 3.93 7.30 -6.96
CA THR A 29 4.46 7.66 -8.29
C THR A 29 3.39 7.96 -9.33
N THR A 30 2.21 7.33 -9.23
CA THR A 30 1.12 7.53 -10.20
C THR A 30 0.10 8.56 -9.75
N GLY A 31 0.06 8.89 -8.46
CA GLY A 31 -0.93 9.81 -7.88
C GLY A 31 -2.35 9.25 -7.85
N THR A 32 -2.53 7.93 -7.90
CA THR A 32 -3.86 7.29 -7.91
C THR A 32 -3.90 6.01 -7.10
N SER A 33 -4.85 5.94 -6.15
CA SER A 33 -5.15 4.73 -5.39
C SER A 33 -5.86 3.67 -6.23
N TRP A 34 -6.88 4.06 -7.00
CA TRP A 34 -7.66 3.15 -7.85
C TRP A 34 -6.84 2.47 -8.94
N GLY A 35 -5.91 3.20 -9.57
CA GLY A 35 -4.99 2.60 -10.55
C GLY A 35 -4.10 1.54 -9.92
N THR A 36 -3.59 1.81 -8.72
CA THR A 36 -2.80 0.83 -7.95
C THR A 36 -3.62 -0.40 -7.57
N PHE A 37 -4.89 -0.24 -7.18
CA PHE A 37 -5.76 -1.38 -6.87
C PHE A 37 -6.05 -2.23 -8.10
N ALA A 38 -6.32 -1.60 -9.25
CA ALA A 38 -6.56 -2.28 -10.51
C ALA A 38 -5.36 -3.14 -10.94
N ILE A 39 -4.14 -2.74 -10.58
CA ILE A 39 -2.91 -3.49 -10.87
C ILE A 39 -2.67 -4.58 -9.82
N LEU A 40 -2.75 -4.25 -8.53
CA LEU A 40 -2.32 -5.13 -7.46
C LEU A 40 -3.36 -6.17 -7.05
N ILE A 41 -4.66 -5.91 -7.15
CA ILE A 41 -5.70 -6.90 -6.80
C ILE A 41 -5.61 -8.15 -7.70
N PRO A 42 -5.49 -8.03 -9.04
CA PRO A 42 -5.28 -9.20 -9.91
C PRO A 42 -3.98 -9.98 -9.62
N ILE A 43 -3.02 -9.38 -8.93
CA ILE A 43 -1.78 -10.05 -8.47
C ILE A 43 -1.99 -10.70 -7.09
N GLY A 44 -2.70 -10.02 -6.19
CA GLY A 44 -3.01 -10.47 -4.83
C GLY A 44 -3.96 -11.66 -4.78
N VAL A 45 -4.99 -11.70 -5.64
CA VAL A 45 -5.98 -12.80 -5.66
C VAL A 45 -5.33 -14.16 -5.95
N PRO A 46 -4.45 -14.31 -6.96
CA PRO A 46 -3.69 -15.55 -7.15
C PRO A 46 -2.79 -15.91 -5.96
N LEU A 47 -2.17 -14.93 -5.28
CA LEU A 47 -1.35 -15.19 -4.08
C LEU A 47 -2.18 -15.80 -2.95
N ILE A 48 -3.40 -15.28 -2.74
CA ILE A 48 -4.38 -15.84 -1.79
C ILE A 48 -4.67 -17.30 -2.10
N GLN A 49 -5.02 -17.60 -3.35
CA GLN A 49 -5.47 -18.94 -3.75
C GLN A 49 -4.34 -19.98 -3.74
N THR A 50 -3.14 -19.58 -4.14
CA THR A 50 -2.01 -20.51 -4.29
C THR A 50 -1.22 -20.73 -3.00
N LEU A 51 -1.11 -19.70 -2.16
CA LEU A 51 -0.32 -19.76 -0.92
C LEU A 51 -1.19 -19.83 0.35
N GLY A 52 -2.52 -19.87 0.19
CA GLY A 52 -3.46 -19.97 1.32
C GLY A 52 -3.48 -18.73 2.20
N LEU A 53 -3.13 -17.55 1.67
CA LEU A 53 -3.05 -16.32 2.45
C LEU A 53 -4.44 -15.85 2.91
N PRO A 54 -4.57 -15.22 4.10
CA PRO A 54 -5.83 -14.63 4.52
C PRO A 54 -6.28 -13.53 3.53
N PRO A 55 -7.44 -13.67 2.87
CA PRO A 55 -7.86 -12.73 1.83
C PRO A 55 -7.99 -11.29 2.32
N SER A 56 -8.54 -11.12 3.52
CA SER A 56 -8.70 -9.82 4.17
C SER A 56 -7.36 -9.12 4.41
N LEU A 57 -6.33 -9.85 4.79
CA LEU A 57 -5.01 -9.31 5.10
C LEU A 57 -4.29 -8.82 3.83
N VAL A 58 -4.35 -9.62 2.76
CA VAL A 58 -3.77 -9.26 1.45
C VAL A 58 -4.48 -8.06 0.85
N VAL A 59 -5.82 -8.07 0.84
CA VAL A 59 -6.61 -6.94 0.30
C VAL A 59 -6.40 -5.68 1.14
N ALA A 60 -6.36 -5.79 2.47
CA ALA A 60 -6.07 -4.65 3.33
C ALA A 60 -4.71 -4.03 3.01
N ALA A 61 -3.66 -4.84 2.84
CA ALA A 61 -2.32 -4.32 2.49
C ALA A 61 -2.29 -3.59 1.15
N ILE A 62 -2.97 -4.13 0.13
CA ILE A 62 -3.07 -3.48 -1.19
C ILE A 62 -3.81 -2.14 -1.08
N LEU A 63 -4.96 -2.13 -0.40
CA LEU A 63 -5.76 -0.92 -0.23
C LEU A 63 -5.02 0.13 0.60
N GLY A 64 -4.46 -0.28 1.74
CA GLY A 64 -3.70 0.59 2.62
C GLY A 64 -2.48 1.19 1.94
N GLY A 65 -1.74 0.39 1.16
CA GLY A 65 -0.59 0.85 0.40
C GLY A 65 -0.99 1.89 -0.65
N GLY A 66 -2.01 1.60 -1.45
CA GLY A 66 -2.47 2.56 -2.46
C GLY A 66 -3.01 3.86 -1.86
N ILE A 67 -3.79 3.82 -0.77
CA ILE A 67 -4.28 5.05 -0.12
C ILE A 67 -3.12 5.86 0.46
N PHE A 68 -2.17 5.19 1.13
CA PHE A 68 -1.00 5.87 1.70
C PHE A 68 -0.18 6.58 0.62
N GLY A 69 0.09 5.90 -0.50
CA GLY A 69 0.86 6.47 -1.61
C GLY A 69 0.16 7.67 -2.25
N ASP A 70 -1.14 7.53 -2.55
CA ASP A 70 -1.99 8.58 -3.11
C ASP A 70 -2.00 9.84 -2.22
N HIS A 71 -2.21 9.67 -0.91
CA HIS A 71 -2.21 10.75 0.07
C HIS A 71 -0.86 11.50 0.14
N CYS A 72 0.24 10.79 -0.07
CA CYS A 72 1.58 11.40 -0.03
C CYS A 72 1.99 12.03 -1.37
N SER A 73 1.28 11.76 -2.47
CA SER A 73 1.71 12.14 -3.80
C SER A 73 1.42 13.61 -4.12
N PRO A 74 2.42 14.39 -4.59
CA PRO A 74 2.21 15.78 -5.01
C PRO A 74 1.50 15.91 -6.37
N ILE A 75 1.35 14.81 -7.11
CA ILE A 75 0.66 14.79 -8.42
C ILE A 75 -0.75 14.21 -8.33
N SER A 76 -1.22 13.83 -7.14
CA SER A 76 -2.56 13.28 -6.93
C SER A 76 -3.64 14.36 -7.01
N ASP A 77 -4.74 14.03 -7.70
CA ASP A 77 -5.94 14.87 -7.75
C ASP A 77 -6.56 15.06 -6.36
N THR A 78 -6.52 14.03 -5.52
CA THR A 78 -7.01 14.09 -4.12
C THR A 78 -6.17 15.07 -3.31
N THR A 79 -4.84 15.03 -3.50
CA THR A 79 -3.93 15.98 -2.86
C THR A 79 -4.18 17.41 -3.36
N ALA A 80 -4.38 17.60 -4.66
CA ALA A 80 -4.67 18.92 -5.24
C ALA A 80 -5.95 19.52 -4.67
N VAL A 81 -7.04 18.75 -4.64
CA VAL A 81 -8.34 19.18 -4.06
C VAL A 81 -8.21 19.45 -2.56
N SER A 82 -7.49 18.60 -1.82
CA SER A 82 -7.26 18.78 -0.38
C SER A 82 -6.46 20.05 -0.08
N SER A 83 -5.46 20.36 -0.91
CA SER A 83 -4.63 21.56 -0.77
C SER A 83 -5.44 22.84 -1.04
N LEU A 84 -6.28 22.82 -2.09
CA LEU A 84 -7.22 23.90 -2.39
C LEU A 84 -8.21 24.13 -1.24
N ALA A 85 -8.78 23.06 -0.68
CA ALA A 85 -9.69 23.16 0.46
C ALA A 85 -8.99 23.70 1.72
N ALA A 86 -7.70 23.40 1.90
CA ALA A 86 -6.87 23.91 2.98
C ALA A 86 -6.33 25.33 2.73
N GLY A 87 -6.55 25.91 1.54
CA GLY A 87 -6.08 27.26 1.19
C GLY A 87 -4.56 27.39 1.10
N CYS A 88 -3.84 26.32 0.73
CA CYS A 88 -2.38 26.31 0.64
C CYS A 88 -1.88 25.65 -0.65
N ASP A 89 -0.63 25.93 -1.00
CA ASP A 89 0.02 25.31 -2.15
C ASP A 89 0.17 23.79 -1.96
N VAL A 90 0.02 23.03 -3.05
CA VAL A 90 0.09 21.56 -3.06
C VAL A 90 1.37 21.04 -2.40
N LEU A 91 2.51 21.63 -2.73
CA LEU A 91 3.79 21.19 -2.17
C LEU A 91 3.90 21.50 -0.66
N THR A 92 3.28 22.58 -0.19
CA THR A 92 3.21 22.93 1.23
C THR A 92 2.30 21.95 1.98
N HIS A 93 1.14 21.62 1.40
CA HIS A 93 0.24 20.60 1.94
C HIS A 93 0.97 19.26 2.12
N VAL A 94 1.57 18.73 1.05
CA VAL A 94 2.29 17.44 1.10
C VAL A 94 3.41 17.49 2.13
N LYS A 95 4.27 18.51 2.11
CA LYS A 95 5.41 18.59 3.05
C LYS A 95 4.99 18.60 4.51
N THR A 96 3.86 19.24 4.83
CA THR A 96 3.35 19.29 6.22
C THR A 96 2.69 17.98 6.64
N GLN A 97 2.03 17.27 5.72
CA GLN A 97 1.38 15.98 6.01
C GLN A 97 2.36 14.80 6.02
N PHE A 98 3.39 14.83 5.17
CA PHE A 98 4.29 13.70 4.93
C PHE A 98 4.93 13.09 6.19
N PRO A 99 5.38 13.87 7.21
CA PRO A 99 5.89 13.29 8.45
C PRO A 99 4.86 12.46 9.22
N TYR A 100 3.60 12.93 9.27
CA TYR A 100 2.51 12.21 9.91
C TYR A 100 2.13 10.95 9.14
N ALA A 101 2.08 11.08 7.81
CA ALA A 101 1.83 9.96 6.93
C ALA A 101 2.93 8.89 7.09
N LEU A 102 4.22 9.27 7.09
CA LEU A 102 5.33 8.34 7.30
C LEU A 102 5.26 7.62 8.65
N LEU A 103 4.89 8.32 9.71
CA LEU A 103 4.69 7.70 11.02
C LEU A 103 3.57 6.65 10.96
N ALA A 104 2.40 7.02 10.43
CA ALA A 104 1.27 6.11 10.31
C ALA A 104 1.57 4.93 9.37
N GLY A 105 2.22 5.18 8.24
CA GLY A 105 2.66 4.17 7.27
C GLY A 105 3.70 3.21 7.85
N GLY A 106 4.66 3.72 8.63
CA GLY A 106 5.64 2.91 9.35
C GLY A 106 4.98 2.00 10.39
N LEU A 107 4.07 2.53 11.20
CA LEU A 107 3.28 1.74 12.16
C LEU A 107 2.43 0.68 11.45
N THR A 108 1.83 1.04 10.31
CA THR A 108 1.02 0.12 9.50
C THR A 108 1.86 -1.01 8.90
N LEU A 109 3.07 -0.70 8.42
CA LEU A 109 4.01 -1.71 7.91
C LEU A 109 4.41 -2.72 9.00
N VAL A 110 4.73 -2.21 10.20
CA VAL A 110 5.03 -3.07 11.36
C VAL A 110 3.80 -3.90 11.76
N ALA A 111 2.60 -3.31 11.75
CA ALA A 111 1.36 -4.02 12.04
C ALA A 111 1.09 -5.14 11.03
N TYR A 112 1.31 -4.92 9.73
CA TYR A 112 1.21 -5.97 8.72
C TYR A 112 2.22 -7.09 8.94
N PHE A 113 3.46 -6.76 9.30
CA PHE A 113 4.47 -7.77 9.58
C PHE A 113 4.08 -8.64 10.80
N ILE A 114 3.62 -8.03 11.88
CA ILE A 114 3.13 -8.74 13.06
C ILE A 114 1.89 -9.58 12.73
N ALA A 115 0.92 -9.01 12.01
CA ALA A 115 -0.27 -9.74 11.58
C ALA A 115 0.08 -10.94 10.69
N SER A 116 1.06 -10.80 9.80
CA SER A 116 1.58 -11.91 9.01
C SER A 116 2.22 -12.99 9.88
N LEU A 117 2.99 -12.66 10.91
CA LEU A 117 3.54 -13.65 11.83
C LEU A 117 2.46 -14.43 12.58
N VAL A 118 1.35 -13.79 12.94
CA VAL A 118 0.27 -14.40 13.74
C VAL A 118 -0.71 -15.20 12.89
N MET A 119 -0.99 -14.74 11.66
CA MET A 119 -2.04 -15.32 10.82
C MET A 119 -1.52 -16.29 9.75
N ILE A 120 -0.23 -16.23 9.43
CA ILE A 120 0.41 -17.05 8.38
C ILE A 120 1.48 -17.98 8.97
N GLY A 121 2.22 -17.50 9.98
CA GLY A 121 3.21 -18.31 10.71
C GLY A 121 2.57 -19.39 11.56
#